data_AF-A0A367F8F3-F1
#
_entry.id   AF-A0A367F8F3-F1
#
_cell.length_a   1.000
_cell.length_b   1.000
_cell.length_c   1.000
_cell.angle_alpha   90.00
_cell.angle_beta   90.00
_cell.angle_gamma   90.00
#
_symmetry.space_group_name_H-M   'P 1'
#
loop_
_entity.id
_entity.type
_entity.pdbx_description
1 polymer ?
#
loop_
_entity_poly.entity_id
_entity_poly.type
_entity_poly.pdbx_seq_one_letter_code
_entity_poly.pdbx_strand_id
1 'polypeptide(L)'
;MVNGACPACGTRVLAGEAFCESCGHDLSTAPAGPCTACGACAVGPDGYCENCGMLQPTGRDHVEIEAAYSAAVSDRGLRHSRNEDAMALLPGGQGAVVAVVCDGVSSSPRPDEASQAAADVAAAAIVKRLADGDDAQAATREAVRLAADAVAAAARPGEDSPACTYVSAIVLGRQVTVGWVGDSRAYWLGGQSALLTEDDATPGTHMLTAWLGADAGEVVPHVRTFTTDGPGAVLLCSDGLWNYYPEPEALAATALHDTPLVAARRLVRLAIEAGGHDNITVAIIPFGQGERTDTTVAFPKERSD
;
A
#
# COMPACT_ATOMS: atom_id res chain seq x y z
N MET A 1 -22.70 -20.05 -21.65
CA MET A 1 -23.37 -18.90 -21.00
C MET A 1 -23.72 -19.34 -19.59
N VAL A 2 -22.96 -18.90 -18.60
CA VAL A 2 -23.17 -19.31 -17.21
C VAL A 2 -24.41 -18.57 -16.70
N ASN A 3 -25.46 -19.30 -16.34
CA ASN A 3 -26.62 -18.72 -15.66
C ASN A 3 -26.26 -18.58 -14.18
N GLY A 4 -26.31 -17.35 -13.65
CA GLY A 4 -26.15 -17.09 -12.22
C GLY A 4 -27.47 -17.19 -11.47
N ALA A 5 -27.40 -17.37 -10.15
CA ALA A 5 -28.52 -17.13 -9.24
C ALA A 5 -28.19 -15.90 -8.39
N CYS A 6 -29.20 -15.09 -8.08
CA CYS A 6 -29.06 -13.98 -7.14
C CYS A 6 -28.60 -14.54 -5.79
N PRO A 7 -27.49 -14.07 -5.23
CA PRO A 7 -26.96 -14.59 -3.97
C PRO A 7 -27.87 -14.28 -2.77
N ALA A 8 -28.71 -13.23 -2.86
CA ALA A 8 -29.61 -12.82 -1.79
C ALA A 8 -30.91 -13.63 -1.71
N CYS A 9 -31.53 -13.95 -2.86
CA CYS A 9 -32.85 -14.61 -2.87
C CYS A 9 -32.90 -15.94 -3.64
N GLY A 10 -31.80 -16.34 -4.29
CA GLY A 10 -31.72 -17.57 -5.07
C GLY A 10 -32.46 -17.51 -6.41
N THR A 11 -33.15 -16.41 -6.73
CA THR A 11 -33.82 -16.23 -8.02
C THR A 11 -32.80 -16.24 -9.15
N ARG A 12 -33.13 -16.90 -10.25
CA ARG A 12 -32.26 -16.97 -11.43
C ARG A 12 -32.09 -15.58 -12.05
N VAL A 13 -30.86 -15.21 -12.35
CA VAL A 13 -30.51 -13.90 -12.95
C VAL A 13 -29.84 -14.11 -14.30
N LEU A 14 -30.05 -13.18 -15.22
CA LEU A 14 -29.42 -13.21 -16.54
C LEU A 14 -28.02 -12.58 -16.48
N ALA A 15 -27.12 -13.07 -17.33
CA ALA A 15 -25.76 -12.54 -17.39
C ALA A 15 -25.78 -11.07 -17.86
N GLY A 16 -25.22 -10.17 -17.05
CA GLY A 16 -25.14 -8.73 -17.34
C GLY A 16 -26.21 -7.87 -16.67
N GLU A 17 -27.11 -8.45 -15.87
CA GLU A 17 -28.03 -7.68 -15.03
C GLU A 17 -27.27 -7.01 -13.88
N ALA A 18 -27.49 -5.71 -13.67
CA ALA A 18 -26.90 -4.97 -12.55
C ALA A 18 -27.72 -5.13 -11.27
N PHE A 19 -29.00 -5.51 -11.34
CA PHE A 19 -29.88 -5.70 -10.18
C PHE A 19 -30.80 -6.91 -10.38
N CYS A 20 -31.12 -7.60 -9.29
CA CYS A 20 -32.10 -8.69 -9.30
C CYS A 20 -33.52 -8.13 -9.39
N GLU A 21 -34.26 -8.47 -10.45
CA GLU A 21 -35.64 -8.00 -10.66
C GLU A 21 -36.62 -8.43 -9.56
N SER A 22 -36.30 -9.49 -8.81
CA SER A 22 -37.18 -10.02 -7.76
C SER A 22 -37.05 -9.31 -6.41
N CYS A 23 -35.84 -8.91 -6.03
CA CYS A 23 -35.58 -8.34 -4.69
C CYS A 23 -34.81 -7.02 -4.70
N GLY A 24 -34.38 -6.54 -5.87
CA GLY A 24 -33.61 -5.30 -6.02
C GLY A 24 -32.14 -5.40 -5.65
N HIS A 25 -31.62 -6.59 -5.31
CA HIS A 25 -30.21 -6.78 -4.92
C HIS A 25 -29.27 -6.45 -6.08
N ASP A 26 -28.25 -5.61 -5.83
CA ASP A 26 -27.22 -5.26 -6.81
C ASP A 26 -26.33 -6.48 -7.12
N LEU A 27 -26.24 -6.85 -8.40
CA LEU A 27 -25.49 -8.00 -8.92
C LEU A 27 -24.14 -7.56 -9.53
N SER A 28 -23.87 -6.26 -9.59
CA SER A 28 -22.61 -5.70 -10.10
C SER A 28 -21.47 -5.75 -9.07
N THR A 29 -21.82 -5.92 -7.80
CA THR A 29 -20.88 -6.15 -6.70
C THR A 29 -20.68 -7.65 -6.50
N ALA A 30 -19.43 -8.10 -6.40
CA ALA A 30 -19.17 -9.49 -6.01
C ALA A 30 -19.82 -9.72 -4.63
N PRO A 31 -20.60 -10.80 -4.42
CA PRO A 31 -21.24 -11.02 -3.13
C PRO A 31 -20.16 -11.15 -2.05
N ALA A 32 -20.23 -10.28 -1.04
CA ALA A 32 -19.52 -10.51 0.21
C ALA A 32 -19.94 -11.90 0.71
N GLY A 33 -18.96 -12.77 0.98
CA GLY A 33 -19.21 -14.12 1.48
C GLY A 33 -20.01 -14.10 2.80
N PRO A 34 -20.41 -15.28 3.32
CA PRO A 34 -21.07 -15.36 4.62
C PRO A 34 -20.20 -14.67 5.68
N CYS A 35 -20.83 -13.98 6.60
CA CYS A 35 -20.16 -13.26 7.67
C CYS A 35 -19.16 -14.18 8.39
N THR A 36 -17.89 -13.79 8.48
CA THR A 36 -16.83 -14.60 9.10
C THR A 36 -17.04 -14.77 10.60
N ALA A 37 -17.73 -13.82 11.25
CA ALA A 37 -18.05 -13.89 12.67
C ALA A 37 -19.30 -14.74 13.01
N CYS A 38 -20.41 -14.59 12.28
CA CYS A 38 -21.68 -15.24 12.63
C CYS A 38 -22.24 -16.21 11.58
N GLY A 39 -21.59 -16.32 10.42
CA GLY A 39 -22.00 -17.18 9.31
C GLY A 39 -23.22 -16.69 8.52
N ALA A 40 -23.82 -15.55 8.88
CA ALA A 40 -24.99 -15.01 8.19
C ALA A 40 -24.62 -14.45 6.81
N CYS A 41 -25.43 -14.74 5.78
CA CYS A 41 -25.31 -14.16 4.44
C CYS A 41 -26.03 -12.80 4.35
N ALA A 42 -25.72 -11.90 5.30
CA ALA A 42 -26.33 -10.58 5.40
C ALA A 42 -25.20 -9.58 5.69
N VAL A 43 -24.37 -9.32 4.69
CA VAL A 43 -23.31 -8.31 4.75
C VAL A 43 -23.75 -7.17 3.84
N GLY A 44 -23.91 -5.98 4.43
CA GLY A 44 -24.32 -4.78 3.73
C GLY A 44 -23.25 -4.28 2.76
N PRO A 45 -23.61 -3.34 1.86
CA PRO A 45 -22.67 -2.73 0.93
C PRO A 45 -21.59 -1.89 1.62
N ASP A 46 -21.78 -1.54 2.90
CA ASP A 46 -20.81 -0.91 3.78
C ASP A 46 -19.82 -1.90 4.42
N GLY A 47 -19.93 -3.20 4.10
CA GLY A 47 -19.09 -4.27 4.63
C GLY A 47 -19.48 -4.75 6.01
N TYR A 48 -20.50 -4.18 6.66
CA TYR A 48 -20.95 -4.61 7.97
C TYR A 48 -21.97 -5.75 7.86
N CYS A 49 -21.85 -6.74 8.75
CA CYS A 49 -22.87 -7.77 8.86
C CYS A 49 -24.13 -7.17 9.46
N GLU A 50 -25.24 -7.17 8.74
CA GLU A 50 -26.54 -6.69 9.18
C GLU A 50 -27.13 -7.54 10.34
N ASN A 51 -26.61 -8.75 10.54
CA ASN A 51 -27.04 -9.63 11.63
C ASN A 51 -26.28 -9.39 12.94
N CYS A 52 -24.94 -9.36 12.90
CA CYS A 52 -24.12 -9.25 14.11
C CYS A 52 -23.40 -7.90 14.27
N GLY A 53 -23.52 -7.00 13.29
CA GLY A 53 -22.86 -5.69 13.29
C GLY A 53 -21.35 -5.74 13.06
N MET A 54 -20.76 -6.91 12.79
CA MET A 54 -19.32 -7.03 12.59
C MET A 54 -18.92 -6.59 11.19
N LEU A 55 -17.91 -5.73 11.07
CA LEU A 55 -17.26 -5.43 9.80
C LEU A 55 -16.59 -6.71 9.25
N GLN A 56 -16.80 -6.98 7.97
CA GLN A 56 -16.23 -8.16 7.32
C GLN A 56 -14.83 -7.87 6.77
N PRO A 57 -13.92 -8.87 6.81
CA PRO A 57 -12.60 -8.73 6.21
C PRO A 57 -12.73 -8.34 4.73
N THR A 58 -12.05 -7.28 4.33
CA THR A 58 -12.10 -6.74 2.97
C THR A 58 -11.12 -7.43 2.02
N GLY A 59 -10.41 -8.46 2.51
CA GLY A 59 -9.26 -9.06 1.83
C GLY A 59 -7.99 -8.22 1.89
N ARG A 60 -8.03 -7.04 2.52
CA ARG A 60 -6.89 -6.13 2.73
C ARG A 60 -6.24 -6.22 4.11
N ASP A 61 -6.81 -7.03 5.01
CA ASP A 61 -6.29 -7.20 6.37
C ASP A 61 -4.85 -7.70 6.41
N HIS A 62 -4.44 -8.44 5.40
CA HIS A 62 -3.05 -8.83 5.18
C HIS A 62 -2.79 -8.96 3.69
N VAL A 63 -1.87 -8.17 3.16
CA VAL A 63 -1.54 -8.11 1.73
C VAL A 63 -0.03 -8.26 1.56
N GLU A 64 0.38 -9.08 0.60
CA GLU A 64 1.77 -9.26 0.23
C GLU A 64 1.94 -9.12 -1.28
N ILE A 65 2.94 -8.37 -1.70
CA ILE A 65 3.27 -8.13 -3.11
C ILE A 65 4.75 -8.44 -3.31
N GLU A 66 5.08 -9.20 -4.36
CA GLU A 66 6.44 -9.35 -4.87
C GLU A 66 6.50 -8.85 -6.31
N ALA A 67 7.44 -7.95 -6.61
CA ALA A 67 7.68 -7.48 -7.97
C ALA A 67 9.12 -7.01 -8.13
N ALA A 68 9.74 -7.31 -9.28
CA ALA A 68 11.08 -6.83 -9.64
C ALA A 68 12.14 -6.99 -8.52
N TYR A 69 12.21 -8.19 -7.93
CA TYR A 69 13.10 -8.53 -6.80
C TYR A 69 12.90 -7.69 -5.54
N SER A 70 11.73 -7.06 -5.40
CA SER A 70 11.32 -6.24 -4.28
C SER A 70 10.05 -6.84 -3.69
N ALA A 71 9.72 -6.47 -2.46
CA ALA A 71 8.51 -6.95 -1.83
C ALA A 71 7.88 -5.89 -0.94
N ALA A 72 6.58 -6.00 -0.73
CA ALA A 72 5.84 -5.18 0.21
C ALA A 72 4.82 -6.03 0.98
N VAL A 73 4.65 -5.74 2.26
CA VAL A 73 3.72 -6.43 3.17
C VAL A 73 2.96 -5.36 3.94
N SER A 74 1.64 -5.49 3.99
CA SER A 74 0.74 -4.66 4.78
C SER A 74 -0.15 -5.55 5.66
N ASP A 75 -0.32 -5.19 6.92
CA ASP A 75 -1.11 -5.93 7.88
C ASP A 75 -1.95 -4.98 8.74
N ARG A 76 -3.19 -5.36 9.04
CA ARG A 76 -4.12 -4.60 9.86
C ARG A 76 -3.61 -4.37 11.29
N GLY A 77 -2.73 -5.23 11.79
CA GLY A 77 -2.34 -5.21 13.19
C GLY A 77 -3.42 -5.74 14.13
N LEU A 78 -3.28 -5.45 15.42
CA LEU A 78 -4.05 -6.09 16.50
C LEU A 78 -5.22 -5.23 17.01
N ARG A 79 -5.27 -3.94 16.67
CA ARG A 79 -6.22 -2.99 17.26
C ARG A 79 -7.22 -2.40 16.29
N HIS A 80 -6.83 -2.14 15.05
CA HIS A 80 -7.71 -1.54 14.05
C HIS A 80 -8.72 -2.56 13.53
N SER A 81 -9.94 -2.13 13.24
CA SER A 81 -11.00 -3.00 12.70
C SER A 81 -10.88 -3.26 11.20
N ARG A 82 -10.09 -2.44 10.49
CA ARG A 82 -9.73 -2.58 9.07
C ARG A 82 -8.28 -2.15 8.85
N ASN A 83 -7.73 -2.55 7.72
CA ASN A 83 -6.46 -2.01 7.24
C ASN A 83 -6.72 -0.74 6.43
N GLU A 84 -6.30 0.41 6.96
CA GLU A 84 -6.41 1.74 6.37
C GLU A 84 -5.16 2.11 5.58
N ASP A 85 -4.09 1.32 5.68
CA ASP A 85 -2.93 1.45 4.82
C ASP A 85 -3.20 0.92 3.41
N ALA A 86 -2.44 1.43 2.46
CA ALA A 86 -2.31 0.89 1.13
C ALA A 86 -0.86 0.98 0.63
N MET A 87 -0.54 0.10 -0.31
CA MET A 87 0.76 0.08 -0.96
C MET A 87 0.65 -0.35 -2.42
N ALA A 88 1.56 0.15 -3.23
CA ALA A 88 1.76 -0.28 -4.60
C ALA A 88 3.24 -0.57 -4.84
N LEU A 89 3.55 -1.65 -5.55
CA LEU A 89 4.91 -2.04 -5.93
C LEU A 89 4.91 -2.50 -7.38
N LEU A 90 5.54 -1.74 -8.26
CA LEU A 90 5.50 -1.96 -9.71
C LEU A 90 6.91 -1.90 -10.34
N PRO A 91 7.16 -2.69 -11.39
CA PRO A 91 8.28 -2.40 -12.27
C PRO A 91 8.04 -1.07 -13.00
N GLY A 92 9.02 -0.16 -12.93
CA GLY A 92 8.96 1.17 -13.57
C GLY A 92 9.36 1.19 -15.05
N GLY A 93 9.74 0.04 -15.62
CA GLY A 93 10.35 -0.05 -16.95
C GLY A 93 11.83 0.38 -16.93
N GLN A 94 12.59 -0.03 -17.94
CA GLN A 94 14.03 0.30 -18.06
C GLN A 94 14.88 -0.05 -16.82
N GLY A 95 14.47 -1.07 -16.05
CA GLY A 95 15.14 -1.46 -14.81
C GLY A 95 14.79 -0.62 -13.57
N ALA A 96 13.81 0.30 -13.67
CA ALA A 96 13.28 0.99 -12.51
C ALA A 96 12.38 0.08 -11.65
N VAL A 97 12.38 0.30 -10.34
CA VAL A 97 11.39 -0.22 -9.40
C VAL A 97 10.72 0.96 -8.69
N VAL A 98 9.40 0.92 -8.58
CA VAL A 98 8.58 1.95 -7.96
C VAL A 98 7.82 1.33 -6.79
N ALA A 99 7.93 1.93 -5.61
CA ALA A 99 7.06 1.62 -4.48
C ALA A 99 6.37 2.88 -3.97
N VAL A 100 5.13 2.72 -3.51
CA VAL A 100 4.34 3.75 -2.82
C VAL A 100 3.70 3.11 -1.59
N VAL A 101 3.73 3.82 -0.47
CA VAL A 101 3.01 3.48 0.77
C VAL A 101 2.20 4.70 1.18
N CYS A 102 0.94 4.48 1.52
CA CYS A 102 0.02 5.50 2.00
C CYS A 102 -0.68 4.98 3.25
N ASP A 103 -0.73 5.80 4.28
CA ASP A 103 -1.40 5.52 5.56
C ASP A 103 -2.67 6.36 5.63
N GLY A 104 -3.81 5.70 5.80
CA GLY A 104 -5.10 6.37 5.86
C GLY A 104 -5.32 7.06 7.20
N VAL A 105 -5.66 8.36 7.20
CA VAL A 105 -5.85 9.10 8.46
C VAL A 105 -7.12 8.62 9.16
N SER A 106 -7.00 7.88 10.26
CA SER A 106 -8.14 7.21 10.93
C SER A 106 -9.25 8.15 11.42
N SER A 107 -8.96 9.44 11.64
CA SER A 107 -9.96 10.44 12.01
C SER A 107 -10.77 10.96 10.82
N SER A 108 -10.35 10.66 9.59
CA SER A 108 -11.03 11.00 8.35
C SER A 108 -12.04 9.91 7.93
N PRO A 109 -13.07 10.25 7.15
CA PRO A 109 -13.98 9.25 6.60
C PRO A 109 -13.31 8.48 5.45
N ARG A 110 -13.55 7.16 5.39
CA ARG A 110 -13.06 6.28 4.31
C ARG A 110 -11.53 6.39 4.07
N PRO A 111 -10.70 6.31 5.12
CA PRO A 111 -9.25 6.47 5.01
C PRO A 111 -8.60 5.36 4.17
N ASP A 112 -9.21 4.16 4.19
CA ASP A 112 -8.80 3.01 3.40
C ASP A 112 -9.05 3.19 1.89
N GLU A 113 -10.09 3.94 1.49
CA GLU A 113 -10.31 4.34 0.10
C GLU A 113 -9.30 5.41 -0.33
N ALA A 114 -9.01 6.38 0.55
CA ALA A 114 -8.05 7.45 0.28
C ALA A 114 -6.63 6.91 0.03
N SER A 115 -6.12 6.09 0.97
CA SER A 115 -4.78 5.51 0.86
C SER A 115 -4.64 4.65 -0.40
N GLN A 116 -5.66 3.84 -0.72
CA GLN A 116 -5.65 2.98 -1.91
C GLN A 116 -5.64 3.80 -3.20
N ALA A 117 -6.51 4.80 -3.31
CA ALA A 117 -6.56 5.67 -4.48
C ALA A 117 -5.23 6.40 -4.68
N ALA A 118 -4.63 6.92 -3.61
CA ALA A 118 -3.33 7.58 -3.66
C ALA A 118 -2.22 6.65 -4.14
N ALA A 119 -2.10 5.46 -3.54
CA ALA A 119 -1.06 4.49 -3.87
C ALA A 119 -1.14 4.02 -5.33
N ASP A 120 -2.33 3.65 -5.80
CA ASP A 120 -2.55 3.14 -7.16
C ASP A 120 -2.28 4.22 -8.22
N VAL A 121 -2.84 5.42 -8.02
CA VAL A 121 -2.70 6.52 -8.97
C VAL A 121 -1.26 7.00 -9.04
N ALA A 122 -0.58 7.14 -7.90
CA ALA A 122 0.81 7.57 -7.88
C ALA A 122 1.74 6.57 -8.56
N ALA A 123 1.63 5.28 -8.22
CA ALA A 123 2.50 4.27 -8.81
C ALA A 123 2.31 4.20 -10.34
N ALA A 124 1.07 4.23 -10.81
CA ALA A 124 0.77 4.28 -12.25
C ALA A 124 1.30 5.57 -12.91
N ALA A 125 1.17 6.71 -12.25
CA ALA A 125 1.69 7.99 -12.73
C ALA A 125 3.21 7.97 -12.86
N ILE A 126 3.94 7.49 -11.85
CA ILE A 126 5.40 7.38 -11.88
C ILE A 126 5.84 6.51 -13.06
N VAL A 127 5.28 5.30 -13.19
CA VAL A 127 5.63 4.36 -14.27
C VAL A 127 5.41 5.02 -15.63
N LYS A 128 4.28 5.70 -15.82
CA LYS A 128 3.97 6.41 -17.06
C LYS A 128 4.96 7.55 -17.35
N ARG A 129 5.26 8.39 -16.35
CA ARG A 129 6.17 9.54 -16.52
C ARG A 129 7.59 9.09 -16.85
N LEU A 130 8.09 8.05 -16.18
CA LEU A 130 9.39 7.44 -16.52
C LEU A 130 9.40 6.86 -17.95
N ALA A 131 8.31 6.24 -18.39
CA ALA A 131 8.17 5.76 -19.77
C ALA A 131 8.12 6.89 -20.81
N ASP A 132 7.53 8.03 -20.45
CA ASP A 132 7.50 9.25 -21.26
C ASP A 132 8.86 9.98 -21.30
N GLY A 133 9.83 9.56 -20.49
CA GLY A 133 11.19 10.09 -20.45
C GLY A 133 11.43 11.20 -19.43
N ASP A 134 10.48 11.43 -18.52
CA ASP A 134 10.66 12.37 -17.42
C ASP A 134 11.73 11.86 -16.44
N ASP A 135 12.45 12.78 -15.80
CA ASP A 135 13.33 12.42 -14.69
C ASP A 135 12.52 11.98 -13.46
N ALA A 136 13.18 11.24 -12.56
CA ALA A 136 12.52 10.67 -11.38
C ALA A 136 11.95 11.73 -10.43
N GLN A 137 12.53 12.93 -10.35
CA GLN A 137 11.99 14.00 -9.50
C GLN A 137 10.71 14.57 -10.09
N ALA A 138 10.69 14.86 -11.40
CA ALA A 138 9.52 15.33 -12.10
C ALA A 138 8.38 14.30 -12.02
N ALA A 139 8.68 13.03 -12.26
CA ALA A 139 7.73 11.92 -12.13
C ALA A 139 7.15 11.84 -10.70
N THR A 140 7.98 12.00 -9.68
CA THR A 140 7.56 11.97 -8.27
C THR A 140 6.62 13.14 -7.92
N ARG A 141 6.94 14.37 -8.36
CA ARG A 141 6.10 15.55 -8.09
C ARG A 141 4.73 15.43 -8.74
N GLU A 142 4.69 14.99 -9.99
CA GLU A 142 3.42 14.80 -10.70
C GLU A 142 2.60 13.67 -10.09
N ALA A 143 3.24 12.59 -9.63
CA ALA A 143 2.56 11.50 -8.96
C ALA A 143 1.88 11.93 -7.66
N VAL A 144 2.54 12.75 -6.83
CA VAL A 144 1.93 13.30 -5.61
C VAL A 144 0.73 14.18 -5.97
N ARG A 145 0.86 15.03 -6.99
CA ARG A 145 -0.23 15.90 -7.44
C ARG A 145 -1.45 15.08 -7.88
N LEU A 146 -1.23 14.04 -8.68
CA LEU A 146 -2.29 13.15 -9.15
C LEU A 146 -2.89 12.30 -8.02
N ALA A 147 -2.09 11.88 -7.05
CA ALA A 147 -2.59 11.20 -5.85
C ALA A 147 -3.46 12.14 -5.00
N ALA A 148 -3.03 13.38 -4.79
CA ALA A 148 -3.82 14.40 -4.09
C ALA A 148 -5.16 14.64 -4.81
N ASP A 149 -5.15 14.78 -6.13
CA ASP A 149 -6.38 14.93 -6.94
C ASP A 149 -7.31 13.71 -6.76
N ALA A 150 -6.75 12.49 -6.74
CA ALA A 150 -7.53 11.26 -6.59
C ALA A 150 -8.18 11.15 -5.20
N VAL A 151 -7.46 11.50 -4.14
CA VAL A 151 -8.01 11.54 -2.78
C VAL A 151 -9.07 12.63 -2.65
N ALA A 152 -8.81 13.82 -3.19
CA ALA A 152 -9.77 14.92 -3.18
C ALA A 152 -11.06 14.58 -3.95
N ALA A 153 -10.95 13.85 -5.06
CA ALA A 153 -12.10 13.38 -5.84
C ALA A 153 -12.99 12.37 -5.09
N ALA A 154 -12.47 11.72 -4.04
CA ALA A 154 -13.25 10.82 -3.19
C ALA A 154 -14.14 11.56 -2.18
N ALA A 155 -13.96 12.88 -1.98
CA ALA A 155 -14.74 13.67 -1.05
C ALA A 155 -16.22 13.77 -1.46
N ARG A 156 -17.12 13.78 -0.46
CA ARG A 156 -18.57 13.89 -0.67
C ARG A 156 -19.09 15.22 -0.12
N PRO A 157 -20.02 15.90 -0.80
CA PRO A 157 -20.56 17.16 -0.32
C PRO A 157 -21.21 17.01 1.06
N GLY A 158 -20.78 17.82 2.03
CA GLY A 158 -21.34 17.83 3.39
C GLY A 158 -20.78 16.79 4.34
N GLU A 159 -19.77 16.02 3.93
CA GLU A 159 -18.97 15.12 4.78
C GLU A 159 -17.55 15.68 4.95
N ASP A 160 -16.86 15.23 5.99
CA ASP A 160 -15.41 15.47 6.11
C ASP A 160 -14.67 14.82 4.93
N SER A 161 -13.45 15.28 4.64
CA SER A 161 -12.69 14.79 3.48
C SER A 161 -11.90 13.53 3.83
N PRO A 162 -11.92 12.48 3.00
CA PRO A 162 -10.98 11.37 3.14
C PRO A 162 -9.55 11.89 3.06
N ALA A 163 -8.66 11.32 3.88
CA ALA A 163 -7.28 11.75 3.95
C ALA A 163 -6.30 10.58 4.15
N CYS A 164 -5.09 10.75 3.64
CA CYS A 164 -3.99 9.81 3.84
C CYS A 164 -2.62 10.51 3.78
N THR A 165 -1.59 9.85 4.29
CA THR A 165 -0.19 10.20 4.05
C THR A 165 0.26 9.72 2.66
N TYR A 166 1.51 10.01 2.32
CA TYR A 166 2.15 9.53 1.11
C TYR A 166 3.66 9.39 1.30
N VAL A 167 4.22 8.25 0.91
CA VAL A 167 5.66 8.10 0.68
C VAL A 167 5.91 7.21 -0.52
N SER A 168 6.86 7.57 -1.36
CA SER A 168 7.23 6.82 -2.56
C SER A 168 8.74 6.73 -2.75
N ALA A 169 9.19 5.68 -3.43
CA ALA A 169 10.56 5.54 -3.88
C ALA A 169 10.63 5.06 -5.33
N ILE A 170 11.57 5.63 -6.07
CA ILE A 170 12.00 5.22 -7.40
C ILE A 170 13.45 4.81 -7.30
N VAL A 171 13.74 3.55 -7.60
CA VAL A 171 15.11 3.04 -7.74
C VAL A 171 15.37 2.80 -9.22
N LEU A 172 16.28 3.57 -9.82
CA LEU A 172 16.63 3.47 -11.25
C LEU A 172 18.14 3.60 -11.44
N GLY A 173 18.77 2.54 -11.94
CA GLY A 173 20.21 2.48 -12.15
C GLY A 173 20.96 2.70 -10.83
N ARG A 174 21.65 3.84 -10.71
CA ARG A 174 22.40 4.22 -9.50
C ARG A 174 21.69 5.24 -8.61
N GLN A 175 20.49 5.65 -9.00
CA GLN A 175 19.78 6.74 -8.36
C GLN A 175 18.60 6.23 -7.56
N VAL A 176 18.42 6.82 -6.38
CA VAL A 176 17.25 6.66 -5.54
C VAL A 176 16.59 8.03 -5.41
N THR A 177 15.30 8.10 -5.75
CA THR A 177 14.45 9.28 -5.51
C THR A 177 13.33 8.89 -4.57
N VAL A 178 13.12 9.69 -3.52
CA VAL A 178 12.03 9.54 -2.56
C VAL A 178 11.19 10.81 -2.59
N GLY A 179 9.87 10.67 -2.54
CA GLY A 179 8.96 11.78 -2.31
C GLY A 179 7.89 11.44 -1.28
N TRP A 180 7.56 12.41 -0.42
CA TRP A 180 6.64 12.19 0.71
C TRP A 180 5.82 13.43 1.09
N VAL A 181 4.70 13.16 1.76
CA VAL A 181 3.80 14.09 2.46
C VAL A 181 3.26 13.35 3.69
N GLY A 182 3.41 13.94 4.87
CA GLY A 182 3.00 13.30 6.13
C GLY A 182 4.18 12.65 6.86
N ASP A 183 3.90 11.63 7.67
CA ASP A 183 4.85 10.98 8.58
C ASP A 183 5.16 9.52 8.24
N SER A 184 4.68 9.01 7.10
CA SER A 184 5.20 7.76 6.55
C SER A 184 6.64 7.96 6.08
N ARG A 185 7.51 6.99 6.39
CA ARG A 185 8.97 7.18 6.31
C ARG A 185 9.62 6.36 5.21
N ALA A 186 10.74 6.88 4.73
CA ALA A 186 11.67 6.15 3.87
C ALA A 186 13.05 6.08 4.51
N TYR A 187 13.71 4.94 4.35
CA TYR A 187 15.03 4.65 4.90
C TYR A 187 15.96 4.13 3.81
N TRP A 188 17.23 4.55 3.87
CA TRP A 188 18.32 3.85 3.20
C TRP A 188 18.96 2.87 4.17
N LEU A 189 19.03 1.60 3.78
CA LEU A 189 19.62 0.52 4.55
C LEU A 189 20.88 0.03 3.83
N GLY A 190 22.05 0.27 4.40
CA GLY A 190 23.32 -0.08 3.79
C GLY A 190 24.51 0.23 4.70
N GLY A 191 25.69 0.44 4.11
CA GLY A 191 26.91 0.70 4.87
C GLY A 191 26.83 1.90 5.83
N GLN A 192 26.11 2.95 5.43
CA GLN A 192 25.69 4.05 6.30
C GLN A 192 24.17 4.17 6.18
N SER A 193 23.45 3.47 7.07
CA SER A 193 21.99 3.50 7.07
C SER A 193 21.49 4.85 7.59
N ALA A 194 20.39 5.35 7.02
CA ALA A 194 19.88 6.68 7.34
C ALA A 194 18.38 6.81 7.07
N LEU A 195 17.71 7.65 7.86
CA LEU A 195 16.37 8.15 7.57
C LEU A 195 16.43 9.15 6.40
N LEU A 196 15.54 8.99 5.42
CA LEU A 196 15.51 9.81 4.20
C LEU A 196 14.42 10.89 4.22
N THR A 197 13.40 10.72 5.07
CA THR A 197 12.26 11.63 5.21
C THR A 197 12.39 12.50 6.46
N GLU A 198 11.59 13.56 6.52
CA GLU A 198 11.34 14.37 7.72
C GLU A 198 9.83 14.44 7.88
N ASP A 199 9.32 14.05 9.05
CA ASP A 199 7.88 13.89 9.25
C ASP A 199 7.18 15.26 9.23
N ASP A 200 6.12 15.38 8.44
CA ASP A 200 5.21 16.51 8.50
C ASP A 200 4.24 16.32 9.68
N ALA A 201 4.77 16.38 10.91
CA ALA A 201 4.01 16.23 12.15
C ALA A 201 4.51 17.18 13.24
N THR A 202 3.62 17.53 14.17
CA THR A 202 3.99 18.34 15.33
C THR A 202 4.95 17.55 16.24
N PRO A 203 6.16 18.06 16.55
CA PRO A 203 7.16 17.33 17.32
C PRO A 203 6.63 16.79 18.65
N GLY A 204 6.82 15.49 18.89
CA GLY A 204 6.37 14.83 20.11
C GLY A 204 4.86 14.51 20.15
N THR A 205 4.16 14.66 19.02
CA THR A 205 2.75 14.26 18.85
C THR A 205 2.57 13.53 17.51
N HIS A 206 1.46 12.80 17.34
CA HIS A 206 1.07 12.18 16.06
C HIS A 206 0.11 13.07 15.24
N MET A 207 0.20 14.39 15.41
CA MET A 207 -0.66 15.32 14.69
C MET A 207 0.04 15.77 13.40
N LEU A 208 -0.48 15.32 12.26
CA LEU A 208 0.01 15.68 10.93
C LEU A 208 -0.13 17.19 10.66
N THR A 209 0.89 17.76 10.03
CA THR A 209 0.91 19.13 9.51
C THR A 209 0.79 19.18 7.98
N ALA A 210 0.91 18.03 7.31
CA ALA A 210 0.61 17.87 5.89
C ALA A 210 0.06 16.46 5.62
N TRP A 211 -0.91 16.36 4.71
CA TRP A 211 -1.54 15.11 4.27
C TRP A 211 -2.11 15.29 2.85
N LEU A 212 -2.55 14.21 2.22
CA LEU A 212 -3.37 14.25 1.01
C LEU A 212 -4.84 14.28 1.44
N GLY A 213 -5.61 15.26 0.96
CA GLY A 213 -7.02 15.44 1.29
C GLY A 213 -7.58 16.70 0.64
N ALA A 214 -8.89 16.78 0.38
CA ALA A 214 -9.50 17.98 -0.19
C ALA A 214 -9.42 19.21 0.75
N ASP A 215 -9.21 18.97 2.04
CA ASP A 215 -9.04 19.95 3.11
C ASP A 215 -7.58 20.34 3.38
N ALA A 216 -6.61 19.65 2.76
CA ALA A 216 -5.18 19.88 2.98
C ALA A 216 -4.65 21.19 2.35
N GLY A 217 -5.42 21.82 1.46
CA GLY A 217 -4.98 22.98 0.69
C GLY A 217 -4.00 22.61 -0.44
N GLU A 218 -3.01 23.46 -0.71
CA GLU A 218 -1.99 23.18 -1.72
C GLU A 218 -0.97 22.15 -1.19
N VAL A 219 -0.92 20.97 -1.81
CA VAL A 219 0.02 19.91 -1.46
C VAL A 219 1.36 20.13 -2.17
N VAL A 220 2.41 20.41 -1.40
CA VAL A 220 3.79 20.53 -1.91
C VAL A 220 4.63 19.37 -1.39
N PRO A 221 5.00 18.40 -2.24
CA PRO A 221 5.80 17.27 -1.77
C PRO A 221 7.24 17.66 -1.49
N HIS A 222 7.78 17.04 -0.44
CA HIS A 222 9.21 16.89 -0.28
C HIS A 222 9.73 15.88 -1.30
N VAL A 223 10.87 16.18 -1.93
CA VAL A 223 11.52 15.26 -2.87
C VAL A 223 13.01 15.28 -2.62
N ARG A 224 13.60 14.09 -2.44
CA ARG A 224 15.03 13.90 -2.24
C ARG A 224 15.57 12.87 -3.22
N THR A 225 16.70 13.18 -3.83
CA THR A 225 17.41 12.26 -4.73
C THR A 225 18.86 12.14 -4.31
N PHE A 226 19.37 10.93 -4.30
CA PHE A 226 20.79 10.68 -4.12
C PHE A 226 21.27 9.56 -5.04
N THR A 227 22.58 9.51 -5.23
CA THR A 227 23.26 8.43 -5.96
C THR A 227 24.10 7.66 -4.97
N THR A 228 24.13 6.33 -5.10
CA THR A 228 25.02 5.49 -4.30
C THR A 228 25.66 4.41 -5.16
N ASP A 229 26.88 4.03 -4.76
CA ASP A 229 27.67 2.96 -5.36
C ASP A 229 27.60 1.66 -4.54
N GLY A 230 27.24 1.78 -3.26
CA GLY A 230 27.21 0.65 -2.34
C GLY A 230 25.92 -0.14 -2.46
N PRO A 231 25.96 -1.48 -2.25
CA PRO A 231 24.75 -2.27 -2.14
C PRO A 231 23.95 -1.86 -0.90
N GLY A 232 22.64 -2.05 -0.97
CA GLY A 232 21.74 -1.73 0.12
C GLY A 232 20.29 -2.03 -0.23
N ALA A 233 19.37 -1.36 0.45
CA ALA A 233 17.95 -1.36 0.14
C ALA A 233 17.32 -0.03 0.53
N VAL A 234 16.26 0.35 -0.19
CA VAL A 234 15.33 1.39 0.24
C VAL A 234 14.18 0.69 0.94
N LEU A 235 13.83 1.16 2.13
CA LEU A 235 12.65 0.71 2.86
C LEU A 235 11.66 1.85 3.00
N LEU A 236 10.39 1.62 2.67
CA LEU A 236 9.27 2.51 2.97
C LEU A 236 8.40 1.87 4.05
N CYS A 237 7.84 2.68 4.96
CA CYS A 237 6.89 2.19 5.94
C CYS A 237 5.89 3.25 6.44
N SER A 238 4.72 2.78 6.88
CA SER A 238 3.78 3.56 7.70
C SER A 238 4.28 3.68 9.15
N ASP A 239 3.55 4.44 9.97
CA ASP A 239 3.92 4.70 11.36
C ASP A 239 3.79 3.46 12.26
N GLY A 240 2.95 2.50 11.89
CA GLY A 240 2.81 1.22 12.57
C GLY A 240 4.10 0.39 12.60
N LEU A 241 5.09 0.66 11.73
CA LEU A 241 6.44 0.12 11.89
C LEU A 241 7.34 1.06 12.72
N TRP A 242 7.51 2.31 12.29
CA TRP A 242 8.57 3.16 12.82
C TRP A 242 8.32 3.61 14.25
N ASN A 243 7.07 3.62 14.72
CA ASN A 243 6.72 3.86 16.13
C ASN A 243 7.39 2.83 17.07
N TYR A 244 7.63 1.61 16.60
CA TYR A 244 8.34 0.57 17.35
C TYR A 244 9.82 0.50 17.01
N TYR A 245 10.18 0.72 15.74
CA TYR A 245 11.53 0.55 15.22
C TYR A 245 11.98 1.76 14.38
N PRO A 246 12.29 2.91 15.00
CA PRO A 246 12.62 4.13 14.27
C PRO A 246 14.05 4.15 13.71
N GLU A 247 14.96 3.37 14.29
CA GLU A 247 16.41 3.47 14.05
C GLU A 247 16.84 2.73 12.75
N PRO A 248 17.48 3.43 11.79
CA PRO A 248 17.90 2.84 10.51
C PRO A 248 18.80 1.61 10.65
N GLU A 249 19.71 1.60 11.62
CA GLU A 249 20.65 0.49 11.84
C GLU A 249 19.94 -0.80 12.29
N ALA A 250 18.90 -0.67 13.12
CA ALA A 250 18.10 -1.82 13.57
C ALA A 250 17.25 -2.40 12.43
N LEU A 251 16.68 -1.52 11.60
CA LEU A 251 15.97 -1.92 10.37
C LEU A 251 16.92 -2.62 9.40
N ALA A 252 18.13 -2.09 9.19
CA ALA A 252 19.13 -2.69 8.32
C ALA A 252 19.58 -4.08 8.80
N ALA A 253 19.82 -4.24 10.11
CA ALA A 253 20.18 -5.52 10.72
C ALA A 253 19.06 -6.58 10.56
N THR A 254 17.83 -6.16 10.37
CA THR A 254 16.70 -7.06 10.13
C THR A 254 16.51 -7.36 8.65
N ALA A 255 16.63 -6.34 7.79
CA ALA A 255 16.23 -6.42 6.39
C ALA A 255 17.32 -6.95 5.44
N LEU A 256 18.61 -6.72 5.73
CA LEU A 256 19.69 -6.97 4.76
C LEU A 256 20.19 -8.42 4.71
N HIS A 257 19.69 -9.30 5.57
CA HIS A 257 20.14 -10.71 5.65
C HIS A 257 19.23 -11.71 4.93
N ASP A 258 18.04 -11.28 4.52
CA ASP A 258 16.99 -12.13 3.97
C ASP A 258 16.57 -11.66 2.56
N THR A 259 15.72 -12.44 1.90
CA THR A 259 15.02 -11.96 0.70
C THR A 259 14.05 -10.83 1.09
N PRO A 260 13.70 -9.89 0.19
CA PRO A 260 12.84 -8.75 0.53
C PRO A 260 11.50 -9.15 1.14
N LEU A 261 10.85 -10.21 0.64
CA LEU A 261 9.58 -10.66 1.20
C LEU A 261 9.76 -11.21 2.62
N VAL A 262 10.80 -12.01 2.86
CA VAL A 262 11.08 -12.54 4.20
C VAL A 262 11.43 -11.40 5.18
N ALA A 263 12.20 -10.42 4.73
CA ALA A 263 12.52 -9.22 5.50
C ALA A 263 11.28 -8.39 5.84
N ALA A 264 10.42 -8.11 4.86
CA ALA A 264 9.19 -7.34 5.05
C ALA A 264 8.22 -8.06 6.01
N ARG A 265 8.00 -9.38 5.82
CA ARG A 265 7.23 -10.21 6.75
C ARG A 265 7.78 -10.16 8.17
N ARG A 266 9.11 -10.26 8.32
CA ARG A 266 9.78 -10.22 9.62
C ARG A 266 9.56 -8.88 10.31
N LEU A 267 9.71 -7.77 9.60
CA LEU A 267 9.50 -6.42 10.16
C LEU A 267 8.04 -6.20 10.58
N VAL A 268 7.08 -6.57 9.75
CA VAL A 268 5.65 -6.51 10.09
C VAL A 268 5.36 -7.35 11.33
N ARG A 269 5.86 -8.59 11.37
CA ARG A 269 5.70 -9.47 12.53
C ARG A 269 6.30 -8.87 13.81
N LEU A 270 7.49 -8.28 13.73
CA LEU A 270 8.13 -7.64 14.87
C LEU A 270 7.29 -6.47 15.41
N ALA A 271 6.71 -5.65 14.53
CA ALA A 271 5.80 -4.57 14.92
C ALA A 271 4.52 -5.10 15.59
N ILE A 272 3.93 -6.18 15.06
CA ILE A 272 2.79 -6.87 15.68
C ILE A 272 3.16 -7.38 17.07
N GLU A 273 4.31 -8.04 17.22
CA GLU A 273 4.79 -8.59 18.50
C GLU A 273 5.13 -7.48 19.52
N ALA A 274 5.57 -6.31 19.06
CA ALA A 274 5.86 -5.14 19.90
C ALA A 274 4.60 -4.42 20.40
N GLY A 275 3.45 -4.68 19.79
CA GLY A 275 2.14 -4.20 20.25
C GLY A 275 1.07 -4.19 19.17
N GLY A 276 1.46 -4.00 17.89
CA GLY A 276 0.55 -3.98 16.75
C GLY A 276 -0.62 -3.02 16.92
N HIS A 277 -0.34 -1.82 17.43
CA HIS A 277 -1.38 -0.85 17.77
C HIS A 277 -1.96 -0.12 16.56
N ASP A 278 -1.23 -0.08 15.45
CA ASP A 278 -1.67 0.52 14.19
C ASP A 278 -1.62 -0.49 13.03
N ASN A 279 -2.10 -0.08 11.86
CA ASN A 279 -1.82 -0.74 10.60
C ASN A 279 -0.32 -0.68 10.29
N ILE A 280 0.25 -1.76 9.78
CA ILE A 280 1.69 -1.86 9.54
C ILE A 280 1.94 -2.18 8.09
N THR A 281 2.60 -1.27 7.37
CA THR A 281 2.98 -1.45 5.98
C THR A 281 4.48 -1.24 5.79
N VAL A 282 5.11 -2.14 5.03
CA VAL A 282 6.54 -2.15 4.75
C VAL A 282 6.78 -2.51 3.30
N ALA A 283 7.52 -1.69 2.55
CA ALA A 283 8.01 -2.01 1.21
C ALA A 283 9.54 -1.96 1.18
N ILE A 284 10.19 -2.94 0.54
CA ILE A 284 11.64 -3.07 0.46
C ILE A 284 12.06 -3.22 -0.99
N ILE A 285 12.88 -2.29 -1.47
CA ILE A 285 13.50 -2.29 -2.80
C ILE A 285 15.02 -2.47 -2.66
N PRO A 286 15.59 -3.62 -3.02
CA PRO A 286 17.03 -3.80 -3.02
C PRO A 286 17.74 -2.88 -4.03
N PHE A 287 18.93 -2.42 -3.67
CA PHE A 287 19.79 -1.58 -4.51
C PHE A 287 21.18 -2.20 -4.66
N GLY A 288 21.80 -2.04 -5.82
CA GLY A 288 23.20 -2.42 -6.04
C GLY A 288 23.46 -3.93 -5.97
N GLN A 289 22.41 -4.74 -6.06
CA GLN A 289 22.51 -6.17 -6.25
C GLN A 289 22.91 -6.37 -7.72
N GLY A 290 24.22 -6.47 -8.01
CA GLY A 290 24.72 -6.71 -9.37
C GLY A 290 23.96 -7.86 -10.04
N GLU A 291 23.82 -7.81 -11.37
CA GLU A 291 23.06 -8.76 -12.20
C GLU A 291 22.93 -10.14 -11.54
N ARG A 292 21.84 -10.35 -10.79
CA ARG A 292 21.48 -11.69 -10.36
C ARG A 292 20.94 -12.34 -11.61
N THR A 293 21.81 -13.09 -12.26
CA THR A 293 21.45 -14.01 -13.33
C THR A 293 20.26 -14.80 -12.85
N ASP A 294 19.17 -14.62 -13.59
CA ASP A 294 17.90 -15.31 -13.45
C ASP A 294 18.22 -16.82 -13.42
N THR A 295 18.43 -17.36 -12.22
CA THR A 295 18.68 -18.78 -12.06
C THR A 295 17.30 -19.40 -12.10
N THR A 296 16.83 -19.62 -13.33
CA THR A 296 15.70 -20.48 -13.59
C THR A 296 16.06 -21.83 -12.96
N VAL A 297 15.50 -22.12 -11.79
CA VAL A 297 15.58 -23.44 -11.19
C VAL A 297 14.78 -24.35 -12.10
N ALA A 298 15.47 -24.95 -13.07
CA ALA A 298 14.89 -25.96 -13.94
C ALA A 298 14.58 -27.18 -13.07
N PHE A 299 13.30 -27.39 -12.75
CA PHE A 299 12.84 -28.64 -12.19
C PHE A 299 13.14 -29.76 -13.21
N PRO A 300 13.88 -30.82 -12.83
CA PRO A 300 14.12 -31.92 -13.73
C PRO A 300 12.78 -32.57 -14.09
N LYS A 301 12.50 -32.70 -15.39
CA LYS A 301 11.35 -33.46 -15.88
C LYS A 301 11.45 -34.88 -15.33
N GLU A 302 10.46 -35.29 -14.56
CA GLU A 302 10.30 -36.67 -14.13
C GLU A 302 10.33 -37.60 -15.37
N ARG A 303 11.21 -38.60 -15.32
CA ARG A 303 11.23 -39.66 -16.32
C ARG A 303 9.97 -40.49 -16.13
N SER A 304 9.19 -40.57 -17.19
CA SER A 304 8.16 -41.59 -17.36
C SER A 304 8.87 -42.89 -17.74
N ASP A 305 8.85 -43.86 -16.82
CA ASP A 305 8.93 -45.29 -17.13
C ASP A 305 7.64 -45.95 -16.63
#